data_AF-A0A537HA50-F1
#
_entry.id   AF-A0A537HA50-F1
#
_cell.length_a   1.000
_cell.length_b   1.000
_cell.length_c   1.000
_cell.angle_alpha   90.00
_cell.angle_beta   90.00
_cell.angle_gamma   90.00
#
_symmetry.space_group_name_H-M   'P 1'
#
loop_
_entity.id
_entity.type
_entity.pdbx_description
1 polymer ?
#
loop_
_entity_poly.entity_id
_entity_poly.type
_entity_poly.pdbx_seq_one_letter_code
_entity_poly.pdbx_strand_id
1 'polypeptide(L)' 'MSHPSKDITASKGRELSGKKIALLVTSSVASFKAPEIARELMRHGADVQAVISPSTERMVGADL' A
#
# COMPACT_ATOMS: atom_id res chain seq x y z
N MET A 1 1.30 17.53 -2.70
CA MET A 1 0.64 16.94 -3.88
C MET A 1 -0.15 15.73 -3.41
N SER A 2 -1.43 15.62 -3.78
CA SER A 2 -2.21 14.42 -3.49
C SER A 2 -1.70 13.29 -4.39
N HIS A 3 -1.34 12.14 -3.80
CA HIS A 3 -0.93 10.98 -4.57
C HIS A 3 -2.18 10.32 -5.18
N PRO A 4 -2.18 9.89 -6.46
CA PRO A 4 -3.36 9.33 -7.13
C PRO A 4 -3.98 8.10 -6.42
N SER A 5 -3.20 7.39 -5.59
CA SER A 5 -3.74 6.29 -4.78
C SER A 5 -4.79 6.74 -3.77
N LYS A 6 -4.84 8.02 -3.39
CA LYS A 6 -5.89 8.52 -2.49
C LYS A 6 -7.26 8.58 -3.19
N ASP A 7 -7.30 8.69 -4.52
CA ASP A 7 -8.53 8.76 -5.30
C ASP A 7 -9.32 7.44 -5.30
N ILE A 8 -8.65 6.31 -5.06
CA ILE A 8 -9.27 4.99 -5.03
C ILE A 8 -9.79 4.58 -3.63
N THR A 9 -9.61 5.43 -2.63
CA THR A 9 -9.94 5.10 -1.24
C THR A 9 -11.44 4.83 -1.10
N ALA A 10 -11.80 3.75 -0.42
CA ALA A 10 -13.19 3.33 -0.19
C ALA A 10 -14.02 3.05 -1.47
N SER A 11 -13.38 2.82 -2.62
CA SER A 11 -14.05 2.54 -3.90
C SER A 11 -14.68 1.14 -4.00
N LYS A 12 -14.26 0.18 -3.16
CA LYS A 12 -14.81 -1.19 -3.11
C LYS A 12 -15.52 -1.53 -1.80
N GLY A 13 -15.26 -0.78 -0.73
CA GLY A 13 -15.84 -1.04 0.59
C GLY A 13 -15.37 -0.05 1.65
N ARG A 14 -15.83 -0.24 2.89
CA ARG A 14 -15.52 0.64 4.06
C ARG A 14 -15.22 -0.13 5.34
N GLU A 15 -15.07 -1.44 5.26
CA GLU A 15 -14.77 -2.31 6.40
C GLU A 15 -13.47 -1.94 7.13
N LEU A 16 -12.52 -1.31 6.44
CA LEU A 16 -11.26 -0.82 7.01
C LEU A 16 -11.27 0.71 7.25
N SER A 17 -12.44 1.36 7.12
CA SER A 17 -12.55 2.81 7.34
C SER A 17 -12.06 3.20 8.73
N GLY A 18 -11.20 4.22 8.78
CA GLY A 18 -10.58 4.71 10.01
C GLY A 18 -9.46 3.82 10.58
N LYS A 19 -9.10 2.72 9.90
CA LYS A 19 -7.93 1.91 10.25
C LYS A 19 -6.69 2.50 9.60
N LYS A 20 -5.60 2.59 10.38
CA LYS A 20 -4.25 2.89 9.90
C LYS A 20 -3.45 1.59 9.86
N ILE A 21 -2.88 1.27 8.70
CA ILE A 21 -2.16 0.02 8.47
C ILE A 21 -0.72 0.33 8.04
N ALA A 22 0.25 -0.17 8.80
CA ALA A 22 1.64 -0.21 8.38
C ALA A 22 1.90 -1.50 7.60
N LEU A 23 2.10 -1.39 6.29
CA LEU A 23 2.41 -2.52 5.41
C LEU A 23 3.93 -2.71 5.32
N LEU A 24 4.45 -3.67 6.08
CA LEU A 24 5.87 -4.00 6.08
C LEU A 24 6.21 -4.91 4.89
N VAL A 25 7.10 -4.45 4.01
CA VAL A 25 7.54 -5.22 2.83
C VAL A 25 9.01 -5.58 2.98
N THR A 26 9.31 -6.87 2.89
CA THR A 26 10.67 -7.43 2.96
C THR A 26 11.17 -7.87 1.59
N SER A 27 12.47 -8.15 1.49
CA SER A 27 13.15 -8.52 0.23
C SER A 27 12.86 -9.98 -0.17
N SER A 28 11.62 -10.22 -0.56
CA SER A 28 11.14 -11.50 -1.10
C SER A 28 10.74 -11.31 -2.56
N VAL A 29 10.73 -12.40 -3.33
CA VAL A 29 10.16 -12.41 -4.69
C VAL A 29 8.72 -11.91 -4.68
N ALA A 30 7.93 -12.16 -3.64
CA ALA A 30 6.53 -11.71 -3.59
C ALA A 30 6.35 -10.19 -3.37
N SER A 31 7.43 -9.45 -3.09
CA SER A 31 7.38 -8.01 -2.78
C SER A 31 6.77 -7.18 -3.90
N PHE A 32 6.90 -7.59 -5.18
CA PHE A 32 6.29 -6.87 -6.31
C PHE A 32 4.75 -6.74 -6.21
N LYS A 33 4.08 -7.56 -5.37
CA LYS A 33 2.63 -7.46 -5.12
C LYS A 33 2.25 -6.42 -4.07
N ALA A 34 3.21 -5.86 -3.34
CA ALA A 34 2.94 -4.88 -2.30
C ALA A 34 2.12 -3.66 -2.76
N PRO A 35 2.35 -3.06 -3.96
CA PRO A 35 1.50 -1.98 -4.45
C PRO A 35 0.05 -2.41 -4.67
N GLU A 36 -0.18 -3.63 -5.16
CA GLU A 36 -1.53 -4.16 -5.38
C GLU A 36 -2.25 -4.36 -4.04
N ILE A 37 -1.59 -4.98 -3.07
CA ILE A 37 -2.11 -5.19 -1.72
C ILE A 37 -2.41 -3.87 -1.03
N ALA A 38 -1.48 -2.90 -1.07
CA ALA A 38 -1.68 -1.58 -0.49
C ALA A 38 -2.90 -0.89 -1.08
N ARG A 39 -3.03 -0.88 -2.41
CA ARG A 39 -4.19 -0.30 -3.09
C ARG A 39 -5.48 -1.01 -2.70
N GLU A 40 -5.49 -2.33 -2.60
CA GLU A 40 -6.71 -3.05 -2.23
C GLU A 40 -7.17 -2.70 -0.81
N LEU A 41 -6.25 -2.65 0.17
CA LEU A 41 -6.56 -2.17 1.52
C LEU A 41 -7.12 -0.73 1.51
N MET A 42 -6.56 0.15 0.68
CA MET A 42 -7.08 1.52 0.50
C MET A 42 -8.49 1.52 -0.11
N ARG A 43 -8.77 0.66 -1.11
CA ARG A 43 -10.12 0.53 -1.71
C ARG A 43 -11.19 0.11 -0.72
N HIS A 44 -10.80 -0.52 0.40
CA HIS A 44 -11.66 -0.89 1.51
C HIS A 44 -11.67 0.15 2.67
N GLY A 45 -11.05 1.31 2.46
CA GLY A 45 -11.10 2.47 3.34
C GLY A 45 -9.95 2.61 4.32
N ALA A 46 -8.91 1.78 4.23
CA ALA A 46 -7.74 1.89 5.08
C ALA A 46 -6.83 3.08 4.71
N ASP A 47 -6.21 3.69 5.70
CA ASP A 47 -5.04 4.55 5.51
C ASP A 47 -3.77 3.70 5.62
N VAL A 48 -3.14 3.44 4.47
CA VAL A 48 -2.00 2.52 4.35
C VAL A 48 -0.71 3.29 4.22
N GLN A 49 0.28 2.92 5.04
CA GLN A 49 1.65 3.40 4.94
C GLN A 49 2.56 2.21 4.65
N ALA A 50 3.21 2.19 3.49
CA ALA A 50 4.22 1.20 3.17
C ALA A 50 5.51 1.49 3.95
N VAL A 51 6.10 0.45 4.51
CA VAL A 51 7.38 0.51 5.22
C VAL A 51 8.28 -0.54 4.60
N ILE A 52 9.34 -0.09 3.93
CA ILE A 52 10.22 -0.94 3.13
C ILE A 52 11.67 -0.75 3.58
N SER A 53 12.48 -1.80 3.43
CA SER A 53 13.93 -1.68 3.60
C SER A 53 14.59 -1.15 2.31
N PRO A 54 15.77 -0.49 2.40
CA PRO A 54 16.49 -0.02 1.20
C PRO A 54 16.82 -1.13 0.20
N SER A 55 17.00 -2.37 0.67
CA SER A 55 17.21 -3.54 -0.20
C SER A 55 15.96 -3.91 -1.02
N THR A 56 14.77 -3.60 -0.50
CA THR A 56 13.48 -3.95 -1.11
C THR A 56 13.03 -2.90 -2.14
N GLU A 57 13.47 -1.64 -2.02
CA GLU A 57 13.19 -0.57 -2.99
C GLU A 57 13.50 -0.97 -4.44
N ARG A 58 14.60 -1.71 -4.65
CA ARG A 58 14.98 -2.18 -6.00
C ARG A 58 14.00 -3.18 -6.61
N MET A 59 13.17 -3.83 -5.79
CA MET A 59 12.21 -4.85 -6.22
C MET A 59 10.82 -4.25 -6.51
N VAL A 60 10.43 -3.21 -5.76
CA VAL A 60 9.06 -2.66 -5.78
C VAL A 60 8.96 -1.26 -6.39
N GLY A 61 10.08 -0.55 -6.55
CA GLY A 61 10.13 0.84 -6.98
C GLY A 61 10.13 1.81 -5.80
N ALA A 62 10.74 2.99 -5.98
CA ALA A 62 10.87 4.01 -4.93
C ALA A 62 9.56 4.76 -4.64
N ASP A 63 8.56 4.67 -5.54
CA ASP A 63 7.29 5.39 -5.48
C ASP A 63 6.14 4.58 -4.85
N LEU A 64 6.47 3.61 -3.98
CA LEU A 64 5.49 2.79 -3.25
C LEU A 64 4.91 3.50 -2.02
#